data_AF-A0A6J7A170-F1
#
_entry.id   AF-A0A6J7A170-F1
#
_cell.length_a   1.000
_cell.length_b   1.000
_cell.length_c   1.000
_cell.angle_alpha   90.00
_cell.angle_beta   90.00
_cell.angle_gamma   90.00
#
_symmetry.space_group_name_H-M   'P 1'
#
loop_
_entity.id
_entity.type
_entity.pdbx_description
1 polymer ?
#
loop_
_entity_poly.entity_id
_entity_poly.type
_entity_poly.pdbx_seq_one_letter_code
_entity_poly.pdbx_strand_id
1 'polypeptide(L)'
;MAPRIEVIVGADDVFLELSTAGVAGWIAGFPNALPKESMELYNLATSGNFKEAAPMYAALHDVFHWDSKKEFIQAIKLGMDHVGRYGGPTRLPRLPLPKHEQEQIHREMDVALAYFKNR
;
A
#
# COMPACT_ATOMS: atom_id res chain seq x y z
N MET A 1 13.23 -23.24 11.96
CA MET A 1 13.40 -22.04 11.11
C MET A 1 14.68 -22.16 10.30
N ALA A 2 14.77 -21.52 9.14
CA ALA A 2 15.96 -21.47 8.29
C ALA A 2 16.70 -20.15 8.55
N PRO A 3 17.68 -20.08 9.47
CA PRO A 3 18.24 -18.83 10.00
C PRO A 3 19.08 -18.02 9.00
N ARG A 4 19.25 -18.50 7.77
CA ARG A 4 19.94 -17.79 6.68
C ARG A 4 18.98 -17.22 5.63
N ILE A 5 17.66 -17.36 5.85
CA ILE A 5 16.64 -16.87 4.93
C ILE A 5 15.94 -15.69 5.59
N GLU A 6 16.00 -14.55 4.93
CA GLU A 6 15.21 -13.36 5.27
C GLU A 6 13.85 -13.44 4.57
N VAL A 7 12.79 -13.26 5.34
CA VAL A 7 11.41 -13.24 4.82
C VAL A 7 10.97 -11.81 4.66
N ILE A 8 10.51 -11.45 3.47
CA ILE A 8 10.03 -10.11 3.14
C ILE A 8 8.57 -10.24 2.70
N VAL A 9 7.71 -9.35 3.20
CA VAL A 9 6.32 -9.27 2.76
C VAL A 9 6.26 -8.69 1.34
N GLY A 10 5.52 -9.32 0.44
CA GLY A 10 5.40 -8.91 -0.95
C GLY A 10 4.02 -8.42 -1.38
N ALA A 11 3.10 -8.20 -0.43
CA ALA A 11 1.76 -7.70 -0.68
C ALA A 11 1.34 -6.75 0.44
N ASP A 12 0.85 -5.58 0.07
CA ASP A 12 0.54 -4.48 0.99
C ASP A 12 -0.63 -4.81 1.94
N ASP A 13 -1.64 -5.53 1.45
CA ASP A 13 -2.90 -5.87 2.15
C ASP A 13 -2.78 -7.08 3.10
N VAL A 14 -1.56 -7.52 3.41
CA VAL A 14 -1.28 -8.52 4.45
C VAL A 14 -0.07 -8.12 5.32
N PHE A 15 0.43 -6.90 5.15
CA PHE A 15 1.66 -6.46 5.80
C PHE A 15 1.58 -6.49 7.33
N LEU A 16 0.48 -5.99 7.91
CA LEU A 16 0.36 -5.90 9.36
C LEU A 16 0.34 -7.29 10.01
N GLU A 17 -0.44 -8.22 9.46
CA GLU A 17 -0.55 -9.60 9.96
C GLU A 17 0.79 -10.32 9.85
N LEU A 18 1.44 -10.24 8.69
CA LEU A 18 2.71 -10.93 8.44
C LEU A 18 3.87 -10.32 9.23
N SER A 19 3.82 -9.04 9.57
CA SER A 19 4.84 -8.39 10.39
C SER A 19 5.03 -9.07 11.77
N THR A 20 3.99 -9.73 12.28
CA THR A 20 4.03 -10.48 13.56
C THR A 20 4.98 -11.68 13.53
N ALA A 21 5.36 -12.16 12.34
CA ALA A 21 6.23 -13.31 12.14
C ALA A 21 7.74 -12.98 12.16
N GLY A 22 8.12 -11.72 12.44
CA GLY A 22 9.53 -11.30 12.45
C GLY A 22 10.11 -11.16 11.04
N VAL A 23 9.35 -10.55 10.13
CA VAL A 23 9.78 -10.29 8.75
C VAL A 23 10.96 -9.32 8.71
N ALA A 24 11.86 -9.53 7.76
CA ALA A 24 13.02 -8.67 7.52
C ALA A 24 12.69 -7.40 6.73
N GLY A 25 11.52 -7.35 6.07
CA GLY A 25 11.13 -6.18 5.31
C GLY A 25 9.79 -6.30 4.60
N TRP A 26 9.51 -5.30 3.76
CA TRP A 26 8.31 -5.16 2.94
C TRP A 26 8.68 -4.61 1.56
N ILE A 27 8.38 -5.36 0.50
CA ILE A 27 8.45 -4.92 -0.89
C ILE A 27 7.02 -4.67 -1.33
N ALA A 28 6.76 -3.43 -1.76
CA ALA A 28 5.44 -2.85 -1.69
C ALA A 28 5.17 -1.92 -2.88
N GLY A 29 3.93 -1.90 -3.34
CA GLY A 29 3.50 -1.07 -4.46
C GLY A 29 3.16 0.36 -4.06
N PHE A 30 2.27 0.51 -3.09
CA PHE A 30 1.71 1.81 -2.71
C PHE A 30 2.67 2.78 -1.99
N PRO A 31 3.84 2.39 -1.44
CA PRO A 31 4.84 3.37 -1.01
C PRO A 31 5.35 4.27 -2.13
N ASN A 32 5.16 3.91 -3.41
CA ASN A 32 5.42 4.83 -4.53
C ASN A 32 4.49 6.07 -4.50
N ALA A 33 3.26 5.91 -4.02
CA ALA A 33 2.30 6.99 -3.82
C ALA A 33 2.40 7.60 -2.41
N LEU A 34 2.41 6.73 -1.38
CA LEU A 34 2.29 7.08 0.04
C LEU A 34 3.55 6.71 0.85
N PRO A 35 4.76 7.22 0.51
CA PRO A 35 6.00 6.74 1.13
C PRO A 35 6.11 7.07 2.61
N LYS A 36 5.60 8.21 3.07
CA LYS A 36 5.73 8.63 4.47
C LYS A 36 4.81 7.82 5.36
N GLU A 37 3.56 7.70 4.93
CA GLU A 37 2.50 6.94 5.56
C GLU A 37 2.87 5.45 5.66
N SER A 38 3.42 4.89 4.58
CA SER A 38 3.87 3.50 4.56
C SER A 38 5.06 3.26 5.49
N MET A 39 6.02 4.19 5.55
CA MET A 39 7.14 4.08 6.50
C MET A 39 6.68 4.20 7.95
N GLU A 40 5.67 5.03 8.23
CA GLU A 40 5.09 5.13 9.57
C GLU A 40 4.45 3.80 9.98
N LEU A 41 3.64 3.20 9.10
CA LEU A 41 3.05 1.89 9.32
C LEU A 41 4.13 0.82 9.54
N TYR A 42 5.16 0.82 8.69
CA TYR A 42 6.28 -0.11 8.76
C TYR A 42 6.97 -0.04 10.12
N ASN A 43 7.29 1.17 10.59
CA ASN A 43 7.97 1.36 11.87
C ASN A 43 7.12 0.86 13.04
N LEU A 44 5.83 1.19 13.07
CA LEU A 44 4.92 0.73 14.11
C LEU A 44 4.76 -0.79 14.11
N ALA A 45 4.58 -1.39 12.93
CA ALA A 45 4.41 -2.83 12.79
C ALA A 45 5.68 -3.59 13.22
N THR A 46 6.86 -3.16 12.74
CA THR A 46 8.13 -3.82 13.06
C THR A 46 8.63 -3.56 14.48
N SER A 47 8.15 -2.51 15.16
CA SER A 47 8.41 -2.28 16.59
C SER A 47 7.40 -2.96 17.52
N GLY A 48 6.42 -3.69 16.98
CA GLY A 48 5.37 -4.37 17.77
C GLY A 48 4.24 -3.46 18.27
N ASN A 49 4.18 -2.21 17.80
CA ASN A 49 3.15 -1.23 18.18
C ASN A 49 1.83 -1.43 17.40
N PHE A 50 1.32 -2.66 17.40
CA PHE A 50 0.17 -3.04 16.58
C PHE A 50 -1.12 -2.28 16.90
N LYS A 51 -1.30 -1.83 18.15
CA LYS A 51 -2.47 -1.02 18.55
C LYS A 51 -2.53 0.32 17.82
N GLU A 52 -1.38 0.93 17.57
CA GLU A 52 -1.27 2.19 16.84
C GLU A 52 -1.25 1.95 15.32
N ALA A 53 -0.65 0.84 14.88
CA ALA A 53 -0.61 0.45 13.47
C ALA A 53 -2.00 0.07 12.91
N ALA A 54 -2.83 -0.62 13.68
CA ALA A 54 -4.11 -1.17 13.23
C ALA A 54 -5.07 -0.13 12.61
N PRO A 55 -5.37 1.02 13.23
CA PRO A 55 -6.26 2.02 12.62
C PRO A 55 -5.68 2.63 11.33
N MET A 56 -4.35 2.79 11.27
CA MET A 56 -3.66 3.29 10.08
C MET A 56 -3.75 2.27 8.94
N TYR A 57 -3.46 1.01 9.26
CA TYR A 57 -3.57 -0.09 8.32
C TYR A 57 -5.00 -0.24 7.80
N ALA A 58 -6.02 -0.13 8.67
CA ALA A 58 -7.42 -0.18 8.26
C ALA A 58 -7.79 0.95 7.27
N ALA A 59 -7.27 2.17 7.46
CA ALA A 59 -7.47 3.28 6.54
C ALA A 59 -6.76 3.09 5.18
N LEU A 60 -5.65 2.34 5.17
CA LEU A 60 -4.86 2.02 3.98
C LEU A 60 -5.32 0.72 3.28
N HIS A 61 -6.06 -0.15 3.97
CA HIS A 61 -6.26 -1.53 3.54
C HIS A 61 -6.96 -1.64 2.19
N ASP A 62 -8.03 -0.85 1.96
CA ASP A 62 -8.77 -0.88 0.70
C ASP A 62 -7.88 -0.50 -0.50
N VAL A 63 -7.04 0.54 -0.34
CA VAL A 63 -6.13 0.94 -1.40
C VAL A 63 -4.98 -0.07 -1.56
N PHE A 64 -4.46 -0.62 -0.46
CA PHE A 64 -3.45 -1.67 -0.47
C PHE A 64 -3.91 -2.96 -1.13
N HIS A 65 -5.20 -3.29 -1.05
CA HIS A 65 -5.76 -4.48 -1.67
C HIS A 65 -5.62 -4.50 -3.20
N TRP A 66 -5.42 -3.33 -3.83
CA TRP A 66 -5.10 -3.28 -5.27
C TRP A 66 -3.74 -3.90 -5.60
N ASP A 67 -2.80 -3.96 -4.66
CA ASP A 67 -1.48 -4.58 -4.84
C ASP A 67 -1.58 -6.10 -5.09
N SER A 68 -2.67 -6.71 -4.61
CA SER A 68 -2.99 -8.13 -4.80
C SER A 68 -3.88 -8.40 -6.03
N LYS A 69 -4.18 -7.39 -6.86
CA LYS A 69 -4.99 -7.51 -8.09
C LYS A 69 -4.12 -7.45 -9.35
N LYS A 70 -4.62 -7.99 -10.47
CA LYS A 70 -3.89 -7.94 -11.75
C LYS A 70 -3.72 -6.50 -12.28
N GLU A 71 -4.54 -5.58 -11.82
CA GLU A 71 -4.54 -4.15 -12.09
C GLU A 71 -3.49 -3.35 -11.30
N PHE A 72 -2.73 -3.98 -10.40
CA PHE A 72 -1.92 -3.27 -9.39
C PHE A 72 -1.01 -2.16 -9.96
N ILE A 73 -0.34 -2.40 -11.09
CA ILE A 73 0.54 -1.40 -11.70
C ILE A 73 -0.24 -0.15 -12.11
N GLN A 74 -1.43 -0.31 -12.70
CA GLN A 74 -2.28 0.82 -13.07
C GLN A 74 -2.78 1.55 -11.82
N ALA A 75 -3.18 0.80 -10.78
CA ALA A 75 -3.70 1.37 -9.54
C ALA A 75 -2.63 2.18 -8.79
N ILE A 76 -1.40 1.66 -8.67
CA ILE A 76 -0.27 2.37 -8.04
C ILE A 76 0.04 3.66 -8.80
N LYS A 77 0.11 3.60 -10.14
CA LYS A 77 0.36 4.79 -10.98
C LYS A 77 -0.76 5.83 -10.83
N LEU A 78 -2.02 5.40 -10.81
CA LEU A 78 -3.13 6.30 -10.58
C LEU A 78 -3.07 6.93 -9.18
N GLY A 79 -2.71 6.14 -8.16
CA GLY A 79 -2.50 6.62 -6.80
C GLY A 79 -1.35 7.64 -6.71
N MET A 80 -0.26 7.44 -7.46
CA MET A 80 0.82 8.42 -7.60
C MET A 80 0.29 9.73 -8.20
N ASP A 81 -0.42 9.66 -9.33
CA ASP A 81 -0.98 10.85 -9.99
C ASP A 81 -1.96 11.59 -9.06
N HIS A 82 -2.76 10.86 -8.26
CA HIS A 82 -3.70 11.41 -7.27
C HIS A 82 -3.02 12.29 -6.22
N VAL A 83 -1.78 11.95 -5.82
CA VAL A 83 -1.00 12.71 -4.84
C VAL A 83 0.03 13.64 -5.48
N GLY A 84 -0.09 13.91 -6.78
CA GLY A 84 0.79 14.83 -7.51
C GLY A 84 2.18 14.29 -7.82
N ARG A 85 2.35 12.96 -7.82
CA ARG A 85 3.56 12.27 -8.27
C ARG A 85 3.31 11.71 -9.67
N TYR A 86 4.32 11.72 -10.55
CA TYR A 86 4.13 11.18 -11.88
C TYR A 86 4.05 9.64 -11.87
N GLY A 87 2.85 9.08 -12.06
CA GLY A 87 2.61 7.67 -12.34
C GLY A 87 2.46 7.38 -13.83
N GLY A 88 1.67 8.20 -14.53
CA GLY A 88 1.53 8.20 -15.98
C GLY A 88 0.93 6.90 -16.55
N PRO A 89 0.84 6.77 -17.89
CA PRO A 89 0.22 5.61 -18.51
C PRO A 89 1.05 4.33 -18.28
N THR A 90 0.38 3.18 -18.42
CA THR A 90 1.06 1.89 -18.54
C THR A 90 1.43 1.61 -19.98
N ARG A 91 2.46 0.78 -20.18
CA ARG A 91 2.83 0.28 -21.50
C ARG A 91 1.96 -0.93 -21.86
N LEU A 92 1.55 -1.02 -23.12
CA LEU A 92 0.93 -2.23 -23.66
C LEU A 92 1.76 -3.49 -23.33
N PRO A 93 1.11 -4.63 -23.03
CA PRO A 93 -0.30 -4.93 -23.24
C PRO A 93 -1.25 -4.50 -22.10
N ARG A 94 -0.77 -3.76 -21.09
CA ARG A 94 -1.66 -3.22 -20.04
C ARG A 94 -2.51 -2.10 -20.62
N LEU A 95 -3.82 -2.27 -20.51
CA LEU A 95 -4.79 -1.27 -20.91
C LEU A 95 -5.10 -0.34 -19.74
N PRO A 96 -5.62 0.87 -20.03
CA PRO A 96 -6.14 1.77 -19.00
C PRO A 96 -7.21 1.10 -18.13
N LEU A 97 -7.30 1.51 -16.87
CA LEU A 97 -8.36 1.06 -15.97
C LEU A 97 -9.73 1.51 -16.49
N PRO A 98 -10.78 0.68 -16.38
CA PRO A 98 -12.15 1.14 -16.51
C PRO A 98 -12.44 2.32 -15.58
N LYS A 99 -13.31 3.23 -16.03
CA LYS A 99 -13.64 4.45 -15.27
C LYS A 99 -14.10 4.17 -13.83
N HIS A 100 -14.89 3.12 -13.62
CA HIS A 100 -15.41 2.78 -12.30
C HIS A 100 -14.32 2.34 -11.31
N GLU A 101 -13.26 1.67 -11.79
CA GLU A 101 -12.10 1.31 -10.97
C GLU A 101 -11.25 2.54 -10.64
N GLN A 102 -11.06 3.45 -11.60
CA GLN A 102 -10.38 4.72 -11.34
C GLN A 102 -11.12 5.51 -10.25
N GLU A 103 -12.44 5.65 -10.37
CA GLU A 103 -13.28 6.31 -9.38
C GLU A 103 -13.22 5.62 -8.01
N GLN A 104 -13.11 4.29 -7.97
CA GLN A 104 -12.93 3.54 -6.73
C GLN A 104 -11.58 3.86 -6.07
N ILE A 105 -10.49 3.76 -6.82
CA ILE A 105 -9.14 4.03 -6.31
C ILE A 105 -9.04 5.47 -5.79
N HIS A 106 -9.61 6.46 -6.50
CA HIS A 106 -9.63 7.84 -6.02
C HIS A 106 -10.33 7.99 -4.67
N ARG A 107 -11.49 7.33 -4.48
CA ARG A 107 -12.21 7.36 -3.19
C ARG A 107 -11.39 6.72 -2.07
N GLU A 108 -10.77 5.57 -2.32
CA GLU A 108 -9.97 4.84 -1.32
C GLU A 108 -8.69 5.61 -0.97
N MET A 109 -8.06 6.25 -1.96
CA MET A 109 -6.95 7.19 -1.73
C MET A 109 -7.38 8.39 -0.88
N ASP A 110 -8.56 8.96 -1.13
CA ASP A 110 -9.09 10.07 -0.32
C ASP A 110 -9.35 9.66 1.13
N VAL A 111 -9.87 8.44 1.36
CA VAL A 111 -10.03 7.87 2.70
C VAL A 111 -8.68 7.74 3.40
N ALA A 112 -7.67 7.16 2.74
CA ALA A 112 -6.33 7.04 3.29
C ALA A 112 -5.75 8.43 3.64
N LEU A 113 -5.79 9.39 2.72
CA LEU A 113 -5.27 10.74 2.94
C LEU A 113 -6.01 11.49 4.06
N ALA A 114 -7.33 11.30 4.19
CA ALA A 114 -8.11 11.91 5.25
C ALA A 114 -7.68 11.41 6.64
N TYR A 115 -7.31 10.13 6.77
CA TYR A 115 -6.78 9.59 8.02
C TYR A 115 -5.51 10.33 8.46
N PHE A 116 -4.57 10.58 7.55
CA PHE A 116 -3.29 11.23 7.88
C PHE A 116 -3.39 12.75 8.04
N LYS A 117 -4.36 13.42 7.38
CA LYS A 117 -4.57 14.87 7.55
C LYS A 117 -5.13 15.25 8.92
N ASN A 118 -5.85 14.35 9.58
CA ASN A 118 -6.58 14.60 10.82
C ASN A 118 -5.79 14.19 12.09
N ARG A 119 -4.47 13.96 11.95
CA ARG A 119 -3.57 13.50 13.02
C ARG A 119 -2.59 14.58 13.45
#